data_AF-A0A1F7IJC3-F1
#
_entry.id   AF-A0A1F7IJC3-F1
#
_cell.length_a   1.000
_cell.length_b   1.000
_cell.length_c   1.000
_cell.angle_alpha   90.00
_cell.angle_beta   90.00
_cell.angle_gamma   90.00
#
_symmetry.space_group_name_H-M   'P 1'
#
loop_
_entity.id
_entity.type
_entity.pdbx_description
1 polymer ?
#
loop_
_entity_poly.entity_id
_entity_poly.type
_entity_poly.pdbx_seq_one_letter_code
_entity_poly.pdbx_strand_id
1 'polypeptide(L)'
;MQFFKYTITITPDEETTNAYNVSVPAFPEIATCGDSYEEARFMAQDALELVILSHLDEGQKIPPDKKPAKIDKKSRVEEIVVTISHQVTASPADYVKNAIFQSSRSS
;
A
#
# COMPACT_ATOMS: atom_id res chain seq x y z
N MET A 1 1.15 -15.48 -6.88
CA MET A 1 1.55 -14.08 -7.08
C MET A 1 0.41 -13.35 -7.73
N GLN A 2 -0.06 -12.28 -7.11
CA GLN A 2 -1.09 -11.39 -7.65
C GLN A 2 -0.42 -10.09 -8.09
N PHE A 3 -0.88 -9.54 -9.21
CA PHE A 3 -0.38 -8.29 -9.76
C PHE A 3 -1.47 -7.24 -9.58
N PHE A 4 -1.11 -6.13 -8.94
CA PHE A 4 -2.00 -4.99 -8.78
C PHE A 4 -1.39 -3.79 -9.50
N LYS A 5 -2.22 -3.10 -10.26
CA LYS A 5 -1.80 -1.90 -11.00
C LYS A 5 -2.57 -0.71 -10.47
N TYR A 6 -1.85 0.32 -10.05
CA TYR A 6 -2.42 1.55 -9.51
C TYR A 6 -1.79 2.78 -10.13
N THR A 7 -2.63 3.78 -10.35
CA THR A 7 -2.24 5.12 -10.74
C THR A 7 -1.79 5.89 -9.50
N ILE A 8 -0.60 6.48 -9.55
CA ILE A 8 -0.07 7.38 -8.53
C ILE A 8 0.08 8.79 -9.10
N THR A 9 0.00 9.79 -8.25
CA THR A 9 0.25 11.19 -8.60
C THR A 9 1.39 11.73 -7.76
N ILE A 10 2.47 12.11 -8.41
CA ILE A 10 3.67 12.69 -7.80
C ILE A 10 3.64 14.19 -8.06
N THR A 11 3.62 14.99 -7.00
CA THR A 11 3.56 16.44 -7.06
C THR A 11 4.78 17.04 -6.36
N PRO A 12 5.59 17.87 -7.04
CA PRO A 12 6.69 18.56 -6.38
C PRO A 12 6.14 19.53 -5.33
N ASP A 13 6.77 19.55 -4.16
CA ASP A 13 6.45 20.48 -3.10
C ASP A 13 6.95 21.89 -3.46
N GLU A 14 6.15 22.92 -3.18
CA GLU A 14 6.52 24.31 -3.46
C GLU A 14 7.28 24.98 -2.31
N GLU A 15 7.12 24.47 -1.08
CA GLU A 15 7.74 25.05 0.11
C GLU A 15 9.14 24.45 0.36
N THR A 16 9.33 23.17 0.04
CA THR A 16 10.57 22.45 0.28
C THR A 16 11.31 22.16 -1.03
N THR A 17 12.57 22.60 -1.10
CA THR A 17 13.42 22.32 -2.27
C THR A 17 13.71 20.82 -2.36
N ASN A 18 13.35 20.21 -3.50
CA ASN A 18 13.50 18.78 -3.82
C ASN A 18 12.53 17.81 -3.13
N ALA A 19 11.50 18.27 -2.40
CA ALA A 19 10.49 17.34 -1.90
C ALA A 19 9.44 17.01 -2.97
N TYR A 20 9.01 15.75 -3.01
CA TYR A 20 7.94 15.26 -3.88
C TYR A 20 6.91 14.52 -3.02
N ASN A 21 5.67 14.96 -3.10
CA ASN A 21 4.55 14.33 -2.43
C ASN A 21 3.87 13.34 -3.37
N VAL A 22 3.52 12.15 -2.87
CA VAL A 22 2.82 11.13 -3.63
C VAL A 22 1.47 10.83 -3.01
N SER A 23 0.48 10.70 -3.89
CA SER A 23 -0.87 10.31 -3.52
C SER A 23 -1.38 9.22 -4.46
N VAL A 24 -2.22 8.34 -3.92
CA VAL A 24 -2.84 7.24 -4.68
C VAL A 24 -4.36 7.48 -4.70
N PRO A 25 -4.98 7.82 -5.84
CA PRO A 25 -6.41 8.11 -5.87
C PRO A 25 -7.30 6.92 -5.49
N ALA A 26 -6.81 5.69 -5.68
CA ALA A 26 -7.49 4.46 -5.26
C ALA A 26 -7.41 4.22 -3.73
N PHE A 27 -6.35 4.72 -3.09
CA PHE A 27 -6.09 4.61 -1.65
C PHE A 27 -5.73 5.99 -1.08
N PRO A 28 -6.72 6.86 -0.83
CA PRO A 28 -6.49 8.21 -0.31
C PRO A 28 -5.77 8.25 1.05
N GLU A 29 -5.78 7.14 1.79
CA GLU A 29 -5.01 6.94 3.03
C GLU A 29 -3.49 6.85 2.80
N ILE A 30 -3.07 6.52 1.58
CA ILE A 30 -1.65 6.48 1.22
C ILE A 30 -1.19 7.89 0.88
N ALA A 31 -0.42 8.47 1.80
CA ALA A 31 0.32 9.70 1.61
C ALA A 31 1.79 9.45 1.93
N THR A 32 2.66 9.58 0.93
CA THR A 32 4.11 9.42 1.08
C THR A 32 4.84 10.60 0.45
N CYS A 33 6.13 10.74 0.77
CA CYS A 33 6.99 11.76 0.18
C CYS A 33 8.42 11.22 0.01
N GLY A 34 9.23 11.95 -0.76
CA GLY A 34 10.67 11.72 -0.89
C GLY A 34 11.41 12.97 -1.34
N ASP A 35 12.72 12.98 -1.16
CA ASP A 35 13.62 14.10 -1.50
C ASP A 35 14.06 14.05 -2.97
N SER A 36 13.57 13.07 -3.72
CA SER A 36 13.74 12.97 -5.15
C SER A 36 12.54 12.27 -5.78
N TYR A 37 12.40 12.43 -7.09
CA TYR A 37 11.36 11.76 -7.87
C TYR A 37 11.42 10.23 -7.72
N GLU A 38 12.64 9.68 -7.78
CA GLU A 38 12.88 8.23 -7.72
C GLU A 38 12.58 7.70 -6.32
N GLU A 39 12.97 8.42 -5.28
CA GLU A 39 12.67 8.07 -3.90
C GLU A 39 11.17 8.13 -3.61
N ALA A 40 10.50 9.21 -4.00
CA ALA A 40 9.06 9.35 -3.80
C ALA A 40 8.29 8.20 -4.50
N ARG A 41 8.72 7.83 -5.71
CA ARG A 41 8.17 6.68 -6.45
C ARG A 41 8.43 5.35 -5.73
N PHE A 42 9.62 5.15 -5.18
CA PHE A 42 9.97 3.97 -4.39
C PHE A 42 9.12 3.87 -3.12
N MET A 43 8.97 4.97 -2.38
CA MET A 43 8.14 5.05 -1.18
C MET A 43 6.67 4.78 -1.47
N ALA A 44 6.16 5.25 -2.61
CA ALA A 44 4.80 4.96 -3.05
C ALA A 44 4.59 3.48 -3.40
N GLN A 45 5.57 2.83 -4.01
CA GLN A 45 5.53 1.40 -4.28
C GLN A 45 5.47 0.60 -2.97
N ASP A 46 6.36 0.90 -2.02
CA ASP A 46 6.43 0.23 -0.73
C ASP A 46 5.12 0.39 0.07
N ALA A 47 4.58 1.60 0.13
CA ALA A 47 3.31 1.86 0.80
C ALA A 47 2.12 1.14 0.13
N LEU A 48 2.08 1.07 -1.20
CA LEU A 48 1.07 0.29 -1.93
C LEU A 48 1.15 -1.20 -1.58
N GLU A 49 2.36 -1.75 -1.55
CA GLU A 49 2.58 -3.15 -1.20
C GLU A 49 2.08 -3.44 0.22
N LEU A 50 2.40 -2.55 1.18
CA LEU A 50 1.98 -2.67 2.57
C LEU A 50 0.45 -2.63 2.73
N VAL A 51 -0.23 -1.65 2.11
CA VAL A 51 -1.69 -1.51 2.23
C VAL A 51 -2.41 -2.70 1.59
N ILE A 52 -1.97 -3.13 0.41
CA ILE A 52 -2.57 -4.30 -0.25
C ILE A 52 -2.37 -5.56 0.60
N LEU A 53 -1.18 -5.76 1.16
CA LEU A 53 -0.92 -6.87 2.08
C LEU A 53 -1.84 -6.82 3.30
N SER A 54 -1.98 -5.65 3.93
CA SER A 54 -2.88 -5.47 5.08
C SER A 54 -4.33 -5.80 4.74
N HIS A 55 -4.83 -5.33 3.59
CA HIS A 55 -6.17 -5.67 3.14
C HIS A 55 -6.34 -7.17 2.89
N LEU A 56 -5.34 -7.84 2.30
CA LEU A 56 -5.38 -9.28 2.08
C LEU A 56 -5.38 -10.05 3.41
N ASP A 57 -4.56 -9.65 4.38
CA ASP A 57 -4.49 -10.24 5.72
C ASP A 57 -5.80 -10.11 6.49
N GLU A 58 -6.46 -8.97 6.37
CA GLU A 58 -7.75 -8.70 7.01
C GLU A 58 -8.95 -9.26 6.24
N GLY A 59 -8.73 -9.88 5.07
CA GLY A 59 -9.79 -10.37 4.20
C GLY A 59 -10.66 -9.25 3.60
N GLN A 60 -10.14 -8.03 3.56
CA GLN A 60 -10.79 -6.88 2.95
C GLN A 60 -10.70 -6.94 1.42
N LYS A 61 -11.67 -6.28 0.76
CA LYS A 61 -11.63 -6.15 -0.69
C LYS A 61 -10.60 -5.10 -1.09
N ILE A 62 -9.84 -5.42 -2.11
CA ILE A 62 -8.90 -4.50 -2.74
C ILE A 62 -9.68 -3.60 -3.71
N PRO A 63 -9.64 -2.26 -3.56
CA PRO A 63 -10.32 -1.35 -4.49
C PRO A 63 -9.68 -1.39 -5.89
N PRO A 64 -10.47 -1.21 -6.96
CA PRO A 64 -9.93 -1.09 -8.31
C PRO A 64 -9.15 0.22 -8.50
N ASP A 65 -8.28 0.25 -9.51
CA ASP A 65 -7.57 1.48 -9.90
C ASP A 65 -8.51 2.65 -10.14
N LYS A 66 -8.04 3.85 -9.80
CA LYS A 66 -8.79 5.09 -9.95
C LYS A 66 -7.89 6.18 -10.49
N LYS A 67 -8.39 6.90 -11.50
CA LYS A 67 -7.72 8.08 -12.04
C LYS A 67 -7.84 9.26 -11.08
N PRO A 68 -6.81 10.12 -10.97
CA PRO A 68 -6.90 11.34 -10.19
C PRO A 68 -7.97 12.27 -10.78
N ALA A 69 -8.84 12.80 -9.92
CA ALA A 69 -9.92 13.71 -10.34
C ALA A 69 -9.41 15.11 -10.73
N LYS A 70 -8.28 15.52 -10.14
CA LYS A 70 -7.59 16.78 -10.40
C LYS A 70 -6.09 16.47 -10.48
N ILE A 71 -5.43 17.02 -11.48
CA ILE A 71 -3.99 16.90 -11.69
C ILE A 71 -3.48 18.34 -11.78
N ASP A 72 -2.56 18.73 -10.90
CA ASP A 72 -1.91 20.02 -11.02
C ASP A 72 -0.97 20.01 -12.22
N LYS A 73 -0.74 21.17 -12.85
CA LYS A 73 0.10 21.26 -14.07
C LYS A 73 1.55 20.78 -13.86
N LYS A 74 2.00 20.74 -12.60
CA LYS A 74 3.34 20.28 -12.20
C LYS A 74 3.36 18.81 -11.77
N SER A 75 2.20 18.21 -11.54
CA SER A 75 2.09 16.83 -11.11
C SER A 75 2.36 15.87 -12.27
N ARG A 76 3.02 14.76 -11.95
CA ARG A 76 3.23 13.64 -12.85
C ARG A 76 2.35 12.48 -12.41
N VAL A 77 1.67 11.88 -13.38
CA VAL A 77 0.83 10.72 -13.16
C VAL A 77 1.53 9.51 -13.74
N GLU A 78 1.74 8.49 -12.92
CA GLU A 78 2.38 7.24 -13.34
C GLU A 78 1.56 6.03 -12.89
N GLU A 79 1.70 4.93 -13.63
CA GLU A 79 1.17 3.64 -13.24
C GLU A 79 2.28 2.79 -12.60
N ILE A 80 2.05 2.32 -11.38
CA ILE A 80 2.92 1.37 -10.70
C ILE A 80 2.23 0.00 -10.68
N VAL A 81 2.99 -1.03 -11.00
CA VAL A 81 2.58 -2.43 -10.87
C VAL A 81 3.32 -3.03 -9.69
N VAL A 82 2.58 -3.49 -8.69
CA VAL A 82 3.11 -4.18 -7.52
C VAL A 82 2.77 -5.66 -7.59
N THR A 83 3.72 -6.49 -7.17
CA THR A 83 3.58 -7.96 -7.21
C THR A 83 3.56 -8.51 -5.80
N ILE A 84 2.42 -9.03 -5.38
CA ILE A 84 2.25 -9.58 -4.05
C ILE A 84 2.28 -11.10 -4.10
N SER A 85 3.28 -11.70 -3.45
CA SER A 85 3.38 -13.15 -3.23
C SER A 85 2.83 -13.53 -1.86
N HIS A 86 1.58 -13.16 -1.57
CA HIS A 86 0.95 -13.52 -0.31
C HIS A 86 0.41 -14.97 -0.38
N GLN A 87 0.89 -15.83 0.51
CA GLN A 87 0.35 -17.17 0.76
C GLN A 87 -0.59 -17.05 1.97
N VAL A 88 -1.90 -17.01 1.74
CA VAL A 88 -2.89 -16.93 2.83
C VAL A 88 -2.81 -18.22 3.65
N THR A 89 -2.10 -18.21 4.79
CA THR A 89 -2.11 -19.29 5.80
C THR A 89 -2.65 -18.80 7.13
N ALA A 90 -3.78 -18.10 7.10
CA ALA A 90 -4.54 -17.81 8.31
C ALA A 90 -6.00 -18.19 8.10
N SER A 91 -6.29 -19.49 8.26
CA SER A 91 -7.63 -19.92 8.60
C SER A 91 -7.94 -19.44 10.03
N PRO A 92 -9.13 -18.88 10.31
CA PRO A 92 -9.56 -18.57 11.68
C PRO A 92 -9.45 -19.76 12.65
N ALA A 93 -9.40 -20.99 12.13
CA ALA A 93 -9.22 -22.22 12.91
C ALA A 93 -7.82 -22.38 13.53
N ASP A 94 -6.78 -21.70 13.02
CA ASP A 94 -5.42 -21.85 13.53
C ASP A 94 -5.13 -20.94 14.73
N TYR A 95 -5.82 -19.80 14.82
CA TYR A 95 -5.70 -18.89 15.97
C TYR A 95 -6.22 -19.54 17.26
N VAL A 96 -7.31 -20.31 17.17
CA VAL A 96 -7.93 -20.97 18.32
C VAL A 96 -7.08 -22.14 18.85
N LYS A 97 -6.39 -22.87 17.98
CA LYS A 97 -5.55 -24.01 18.40
C LYS A 97 -4.36 -23.58 19.25
N ASN A 98 -3.75 -22.43 18.96
CA ASN A 98 -2.62 -21.91 19.75
C ASN A 98 -3.03 -21.29 21.09
N ALA A 99 -4.24 -20.73 21.20
CA ALA A 99 -4.73 -20.17 22.45
C ALA A 99 -5.12 -21.26 23.47
N ILE A 100 -5.67 -22.39 23.02
CA ILE A 100 -6.10 -23.49 23.90
C ILE A 100 -4.91 -24.34 24.39
N PHE A 101 -3.81 -24.40 23.63
CA PHE A 101 -2.64 -25.23 24.00
C PHE A 101 -1.76 -24.61 25.10
N GLN A 102 -1.83 -23.30 25.34
CA GLN A 102 -1.02 -22.62 26.37
C GLN A 102 -1.65 -22.66 27.77
N SER A 103 -2.95 -22.89 27.89
CA SER A 103 -3.64 -22.96 29.19
C SER A 103 -3.64 -24.35 29.84
N SER A 104 -3.18 -25.39 29.14
CA SER A 104 -3.16 -26.78 29.63
C SER A 104 -1.79 -27.29 30.11
N ARG A 105 -0.74 -26.45 30.06
CA ARG A 105 0.62 -26.80 30.57
C ARG A 105 0.94 -26.26 31.96
N SER A 106 -0.02 -25.61 32.62
CA SER A 106 0.07 -25.21 34.03
C SER A 106 -0.94 -26.00 34.86
N SER A 107 -0.65 -27.27 35.11
CA SER A 107 -1.19 -28.08 36.21
C SER A 107 -0.13 -29.05 36.67
#